data_AF-A0A8X7WPU8-F1
#
_entry.id   AF-A0A8X7WPU8-F1
#
_cell.length_a   1.000
_cell.length_b   1.000
_cell.length_c   1.000
_cell.angle_alpha   90.00
_cell.angle_beta   90.00
_cell.angle_gamma   90.00
#
_symmetry.space_group_name_H-M   'P 1'
#
loop_
_entity.id
_entity.type
_entity.pdbx_description
1 polymer ?
#
loop_
_entity_poly.entity_id
_entity_poly.type
_entity_poly.pdbx_seq_one_letter_code
_entity_poly.pdbx_strand_id
1 'polypeptide(L)'
;MEYIIATRERTELVELTITAQRMGLSGEHGTWNEFLKFVDPRNADLLFDPRTRKEATLIQFLTSIINKKGDSRKLALLMNPSRPLVCDYSYKYPNETAEQRLVRKTLTHDEYPFDFLIPYNSKDWVLTGIIGSPIREPMSDDAPLIFHSFRSTKPFDISITKTEMIAVCCEKVLCQDNTEAAVRVAAVDRNLKVILDVLVKPNQPVINYRTSITGLDSRALHLSNATPLSDIQEKLLGLFPTETIMVGHLLNKDLKALKMDHARVIDTSLLFKYDFSGCCIGKLPRPSLDHLCKSVLGYEMPKSRGRCVYEAVASMKLVLAIVEHRVDTSVPLPDEMLKTDDSRLLPMKKIVLSKQPKRNHASPPWCKPTWKSAFVRAKFRNVKNKLIREP
;
A
#
# COMPACT_ATOMS: atom_id res chain seq x y z
N MET A 1 -7.33 -8.19 10.32
CA MET A 1 -6.57 -9.45 10.42
C MET A 1 -7.36 -10.50 11.17
N GLU A 2 -7.88 -10.20 12.37
CA GLU A 2 -8.69 -11.13 13.16
C GLU A 2 -9.82 -11.79 12.36
N TYR A 3 -10.66 -10.99 11.70
CA TYR A 3 -11.71 -11.51 10.82
C TYR A 3 -11.19 -12.45 9.71
N ILE A 4 -10.01 -12.16 9.15
CA ILE A 4 -9.40 -12.98 8.09
C ILE A 4 -8.87 -14.30 8.68
N ILE A 5 -8.42 -14.31 9.93
CA ILE A 5 -8.05 -15.55 10.63
C ILE A 5 -9.30 -16.35 10.95
N ALA A 6 -10.31 -15.71 11.54
CA ALA A 6 -11.53 -16.35 12.01
C ALA A 6 -12.41 -16.95 10.89
N THR A 7 -12.20 -16.54 9.64
CA THR A 7 -12.96 -17.04 8.48
C THR A 7 -12.20 -18.10 7.68
N ARG A 8 -10.95 -18.44 8.05
CA ARG A 8 -10.13 -19.43 7.33
C ARG A 8 -10.56 -20.86 7.59
N GLU A 9 -10.45 -21.70 6.57
CA GLU A 9 -10.58 -23.14 6.71
C GLU A 9 -9.52 -23.71 7.66
N ARG A 10 -9.89 -24.79 8.37
CA ARG A 10 -9.05 -25.41 9.38
C ARG A 10 -7.67 -25.82 8.86
N THR A 11 -7.60 -26.39 7.65
CA THR A 11 -6.35 -26.85 7.03
C THR A 11 -5.34 -25.71 6.88
N GLU A 12 -5.81 -24.52 6.51
CA GLU A 12 -4.95 -23.34 6.39
C GLU A 12 -4.54 -22.77 7.74
N LEU A 13 -5.44 -22.78 8.73
CA LEU A 13 -5.09 -22.36 10.08
C LEU A 13 -3.96 -23.24 10.65
N VAL A 14 -3.99 -24.54 10.35
CA VAL A 14 -2.93 -25.48 10.73
C VAL A 14 -1.62 -25.10 10.04
N GLU A 15 -1.60 -24.95 8.72
CA GLU A 15 -0.38 -24.60 7.96
C GLU A 15 0.19 -23.24 8.36
N LEU A 16 -0.67 -22.23 8.57
CA LEU A 16 -0.25 -20.92 9.05
C LEU A 16 0.37 -21.01 10.45
N THR A 17 -0.19 -21.83 11.33
CA THR A 17 0.36 -22.06 12.68
C THR A 17 1.70 -22.80 12.63
N ILE A 18 1.83 -23.83 11.80
CA ILE A 18 3.11 -24.53 11.58
C ILE A 18 4.17 -23.56 11.06
N THR A 19 3.81 -22.71 10.10
CA THR A 19 4.75 -21.72 9.54
C THR A 19 5.13 -20.67 10.59
N ALA A 20 4.16 -20.18 11.36
CA ALA A 20 4.41 -19.27 12.48
C ALA A 20 5.35 -19.89 13.53
N GLN A 21 5.15 -21.16 13.88
CA GLN A 21 6.01 -21.92 14.78
C GLN A 21 7.44 -22.03 14.23
N ARG A 22 7.60 -22.40 12.95
CA ARG A 22 8.92 -22.50 12.28
C ARG A 22 9.66 -21.17 12.24
N MET A 23 8.94 -20.06 12.08
CA MET A 23 9.50 -18.71 12.08
C MET A 23 9.73 -18.15 13.49
N GLY A 24 9.39 -18.89 14.54
CA GLY A 24 9.51 -18.44 15.93
C GLY A 24 8.60 -17.26 16.25
N LEU A 25 7.45 -17.13 15.57
CA LEU A 25 6.49 -16.08 15.88
C LEU A 25 5.89 -16.32 17.26
N SER A 26 5.68 -15.22 17.97
CA SER A 26 5.23 -15.24 19.35
C SER A 26 4.08 -14.26 19.57
N GLY A 27 3.11 -14.68 20.36
CA GLY A 27 1.99 -13.85 20.79
C GLY A 27 2.14 -13.33 22.21
N GLU A 28 1.02 -13.09 22.87
CA GLU A 28 0.92 -12.63 24.26
C GLU A 28 1.52 -13.65 25.26
N HIS A 29 1.38 -14.95 24.96
CA HIS A 29 1.88 -16.05 25.79
C HIS A 29 3.10 -16.76 25.18
N GLY A 30 3.89 -16.05 24.39
CA GLY A 30 5.11 -16.58 23.78
C GLY A 30 4.88 -17.32 22.46
N THR A 31 5.82 -18.17 22.10
CA THR A 31 5.78 -19.07 20.94
C THR A 31 4.63 -20.06 21.04
N TRP A 32 4.32 -20.76 19.95
CA TRP A 32 3.27 -21.79 19.94
C TRP A 32 3.39 -22.79 21.10
N ASN A 33 4.60 -23.26 21.39
CA ASN A 33 4.83 -24.24 22.45
C ASN A 33 4.58 -23.64 23.85
N GLU A 34 4.98 -22.39 24.08
CA GLU A 34 4.75 -21.67 25.34
C GLU A 34 3.26 -21.35 25.53
N PHE A 35 2.59 -20.94 24.45
CA PHE A 35 1.15 -20.71 24.41
C PHE A 35 0.36 -21.99 24.75
N LEU A 36 0.75 -23.15 24.20
CA LEU A 36 0.10 -24.42 24.50
C LEU A 36 0.24 -24.81 25.97
N LYS A 37 1.41 -24.57 26.58
CA LYS A 37 1.62 -24.79 28.03
C LYS A 37 0.72 -23.90 28.88
N PHE A 38 0.40 -22.70 28.40
CA PHE A 38 -0.51 -21.79 29.09
C PHE A 38 -1.99 -22.19 28.93
N VAL A 39 -2.43 -22.52 27.72
CA VAL A 39 -3.87 -22.78 27.43
C VAL A 39 -4.28 -24.23 27.73
N ASP A 40 -3.36 -25.20 27.64
CA ASP A 40 -3.63 -26.61 27.89
C ASP A 40 -2.48 -27.29 28.66
N PRO A 41 -2.22 -26.87 29.92
CA PRO A 41 -1.10 -27.38 30.71
C PRO A 41 -1.14 -28.89 30.95
N ARG A 42 -2.32 -29.54 30.86
CA ARG A 42 -2.47 -30.99 31.08
C ARG A 42 -2.04 -31.83 29.89
N ASN A 43 -2.09 -31.29 28.67
CA ASN A 43 -1.71 -32.02 27.44
C ASN A 43 -0.59 -31.34 26.64
N ALA A 44 0.01 -30.26 27.16
CA ALA A 44 1.02 -29.50 26.44
C ALA A 44 2.30 -30.31 26.15
N ASP A 45 2.75 -31.13 27.10
CA ASP A 45 4.01 -31.87 26.99
C ASP A 45 3.92 -33.13 26.11
N LEU A 46 2.72 -33.50 25.66
CA LEU A 46 2.47 -34.73 24.89
C LEU A 46 2.35 -34.50 23.38
N LEU A 47 1.87 -33.33 22.93
CA LEU A 47 1.66 -33.03 21.50
C LEU A 47 1.78 -31.53 21.17
N PHE A 48 2.92 -31.09 20.63
CA PHE A 48 3.11 -29.72 20.12
C PHE A 48 2.65 -29.52 18.66
N ASP A 49 2.11 -30.55 18.00
CA ASP A 49 1.71 -30.48 16.60
C ASP A 49 0.38 -29.70 16.41
N PRO A 50 0.36 -28.57 15.69
CA PRO A 50 -0.86 -27.83 15.36
C PRO A 50 -1.97 -28.68 14.72
N ARG A 51 -1.62 -29.73 13.96
CA ARG A 51 -2.59 -30.64 13.30
C ARG A 51 -3.52 -31.34 14.29
N THR A 52 -3.06 -31.53 15.52
CA THR A 52 -3.80 -32.25 16.57
C THR A 52 -4.66 -31.34 17.44
N ARG A 53 -4.59 -30.02 17.24
CA ARG A 53 -5.31 -29.02 18.05
C ARG A 53 -6.59 -28.55 17.38
N LYS A 54 -7.58 -28.18 18.18
CA LYS A 54 -8.88 -27.65 17.73
C LYS A 54 -8.70 -26.31 17.02
N GLU A 55 -9.60 -26.00 16.10
CA GLU A 55 -9.61 -24.74 15.33
C GLU A 55 -9.57 -23.50 16.23
N ALA A 56 -10.39 -23.47 17.29
CA ALA A 56 -10.43 -22.38 18.26
C ALA A 56 -9.05 -22.08 18.89
N THR A 57 -8.24 -23.11 19.17
CA THR A 57 -6.89 -22.96 19.73
C THR A 57 -5.93 -22.34 18.71
N LEU A 58 -6.04 -22.72 17.43
CA LEU A 58 -5.24 -22.14 16.35
C LEU A 58 -5.59 -20.66 16.15
N ILE A 59 -6.90 -20.34 16.08
CA ILE A 59 -7.39 -18.97 15.95
C ILE A 59 -6.92 -18.11 17.13
N GLN A 60 -7.01 -18.62 18.36
CA GLN A 60 -6.58 -17.90 19.56
C GLN A 60 -5.08 -17.59 19.53
N PHE A 61 -4.23 -18.57 19.18
CA PHE A 61 -2.80 -18.33 19.05
C PHE A 61 -2.48 -17.29 17.97
N LEU A 62 -2.97 -17.49 16.75
CA LEU A 62 -2.71 -16.59 15.63
C LEU A 62 -3.22 -15.17 15.90
N THR A 63 -4.37 -15.04 16.58
CA THR A 63 -4.91 -13.75 17.02
C THR A 63 -4.00 -13.08 18.05
N SER A 64 -3.45 -13.84 19.00
CA SER A 64 -2.52 -13.29 20.00
C SER A 64 -1.23 -12.70 19.40
N ILE A 65 -0.81 -13.17 18.20
CA ILE A 65 0.33 -12.61 17.47
C ILE A 65 0.00 -11.20 16.92
N ILE A 66 -1.26 -10.92 16.56
CA ILE A 66 -1.68 -9.62 16.02
C ILE A 66 -1.36 -8.48 17.00
N ASN A 67 -1.54 -8.73 18.29
CA ASN A 67 -1.33 -7.74 19.34
C ASN A 67 0.16 -7.44 19.60
N LYS A 68 1.07 -8.29 19.10
CA LYS A 68 2.51 -8.09 19.21
C LYS A 68 3.06 -7.40 17.97
N LYS A 69 3.33 -6.08 18.06
CA LYS A 69 3.77 -5.23 16.95
C LYS A 69 4.87 -5.82 16.05
N GLY A 70 5.85 -6.55 16.62
CA GLY A 70 6.96 -7.10 15.85
C GLY A 70 6.59 -8.31 14.98
N ASP A 71 5.78 -9.23 15.50
CA ASP A 71 5.42 -10.47 14.81
C ASP A 71 4.11 -10.36 14.02
N SER A 72 3.25 -9.40 14.34
CA SER A 72 2.02 -9.12 13.57
C SER A 72 2.31 -8.76 12.11
N ARG A 73 3.42 -8.08 11.83
CA ARG A 73 3.88 -7.78 10.47
C ARG A 73 4.23 -9.05 9.69
N LYS A 74 4.97 -9.97 10.32
CA LYS A 74 5.36 -11.25 9.70
C LYS A 74 4.13 -12.12 9.47
N LEU A 75 3.21 -12.15 10.42
CA LEU A 75 1.94 -12.86 10.26
C LEU A 75 1.11 -12.28 9.10
N ALA A 76 1.00 -10.94 8.99
CA ALA A 76 0.29 -10.31 7.87
C ALA A 76 0.92 -10.66 6.51
N LEU A 77 2.25 -10.77 6.44
CA LEU A 77 2.95 -11.26 5.25
C LEU A 77 2.60 -12.71 4.92
N LEU A 78 2.61 -13.61 5.92
CA LEU A 78 2.27 -15.02 5.76
C LEU A 78 0.83 -15.24 5.30
N MET A 79 -0.08 -14.36 5.71
CA MET A 79 -1.50 -14.44 5.35
C MET A 79 -1.79 -14.02 3.90
N ASN A 80 -0.82 -13.46 3.17
CA ASN A 80 -1.03 -13.05 1.77
C ASN A 80 -0.38 -14.07 0.80
N PRO A 81 -1.17 -14.68 -0.10
CA PRO A 81 -0.70 -15.74 -1.01
C PRO A 81 0.39 -15.31 -2.02
N SER A 82 0.50 -14.04 -2.38
CA SER A 82 1.50 -13.55 -3.35
C SER A 82 2.85 -13.21 -2.73
N ARG A 83 2.99 -13.31 -1.42
CA ARG A 83 4.10 -12.69 -0.67
C ARG A 83 5.35 -13.51 -0.35
N PRO A 84 5.49 -14.79 -0.74
CA PRO A 84 6.82 -15.39 -0.82
C PRO A 84 7.83 -14.50 -1.60
N LEU A 85 7.36 -13.66 -2.53
CA LEU A 85 8.17 -12.68 -3.28
C LEU A 85 8.63 -11.44 -2.49
N VAL A 86 8.01 -11.09 -1.35
CA VAL A 86 8.47 -9.94 -0.53
C VAL A 86 9.90 -10.17 -0.03
N CYS A 87 10.26 -11.43 0.22
CA CYS A 87 11.61 -11.82 0.61
C CYS A 87 12.62 -11.53 -0.51
N ASP A 88 12.30 -11.90 -1.75
CA ASP A 88 13.20 -11.75 -2.91
C ASP A 88 13.39 -10.29 -3.35
N TYR A 89 12.33 -9.48 -3.26
CA TYR A 89 12.42 -8.04 -3.54
C TYR A 89 12.94 -7.22 -2.36
N SER A 90 12.95 -7.75 -1.14
CA SER A 90 13.56 -7.06 0.01
C SER A 90 15.08 -6.97 -0.11
N TYR A 91 15.68 -7.87 -0.90
CA TYR A 91 17.12 -7.88 -1.14
C TYR A 91 17.53 -6.69 -2.01
N LYS A 92 18.51 -5.92 -1.54
CA LYS A 92 19.07 -4.81 -2.30
C LYS A 92 20.09 -5.35 -3.30
N TYR A 93 19.70 -5.41 -4.57
CA TYR A 93 20.62 -5.80 -5.65
C TYR A 93 21.68 -4.70 -5.89
N PRO A 94 22.96 -5.06 -6.16
CA PRO A 94 24.02 -4.08 -6.40
C PRO A 94 23.73 -3.11 -7.55
N ASN A 95 23.02 -3.57 -8.59
CA ASN A 95 22.73 -2.82 -9.82
C ASN A 95 21.22 -2.51 -9.96
N GLU A 96 20.52 -2.29 -8.84
CA GLU A 96 19.09 -1.99 -8.82
C GLU A 96 18.75 -0.69 -9.59
N THR A 97 17.81 -0.78 -10.55
CA THR A 97 17.25 0.38 -11.27
C THR A 97 16.46 1.29 -10.33
N ALA A 98 16.15 2.52 -10.77
CA ALA A 98 15.37 3.44 -9.93
C ALA A 98 13.96 2.91 -9.66
N GLU A 99 13.34 2.28 -10.65
CA GLU A 99 12.01 1.68 -10.58
C GLU A 99 11.98 0.48 -9.63
N GLN A 100 12.95 -0.44 -9.74
CA GLN A 100 13.09 -1.57 -8.81
C GLN A 100 13.27 -1.08 -7.37
N ARG A 101 14.06 -0.02 -7.16
CA ARG A 101 14.23 0.59 -5.85
C ARG A 101 12.93 1.13 -5.27
N LEU A 102 12.04 1.67 -6.10
CA LEU A 102 10.73 2.14 -5.65
C LEU A 102 9.80 0.97 -5.31
N VAL A 103 9.80 -0.09 -6.13
CA VAL A 103 9.08 -1.33 -5.80
C VAL A 103 9.54 -1.87 -4.44
N ARG A 104 10.86 -2.05 -4.25
CA ARG A 104 11.41 -2.52 -2.97
C ARG A 104 11.03 -1.61 -1.81
N LYS A 105 11.10 -0.28 -1.98
CA LYS A 105 10.67 0.67 -0.93
C LYS A 105 9.20 0.50 -0.56
N THR A 106 8.31 0.32 -1.53
CA THR A 106 6.89 0.04 -1.29
C THR A 106 6.71 -1.30 -0.57
N LEU A 107 7.32 -2.39 -1.07
CA LEU A 107 7.14 -3.74 -0.51
C LEU A 107 7.75 -3.90 0.90
N THR A 108 8.81 -3.16 1.22
CA THR A 108 9.49 -3.19 2.52
C THR A 108 8.93 -2.19 3.53
N HIS A 109 7.97 -1.34 3.13
CA HIS A 109 7.32 -0.40 4.03
C HIS A 109 6.56 -1.13 5.15
N ASP A 110 6.58 -0.57 6.37
CA ASP A 110 6.00 -1.22 7.56
C ASP A 110 4.49 -1.44 7.47
N GLU A 111 3.80 -0.57 6.74
CA GLU A 111 2.34 -0.65 6.53
C GLU A 111 1.92 -1.54 5.36
N TYR A 112 2.84 -1.88 4.44
CA TYR A 112 2.54 -2.66 3.24
C TYR A 112 1.88 -4.04 3.53
N PRO A 113 2.33 -4.81 4.55
CA PRO A 113 1.69 -6.07 4.96
C PRO A 113 0.21 -5.96 5.31
N PHE A 114 -0.20 -4.84 5.89
CA PHE A 114 -1.57 -4.64 6.34
C PHE A 114 -2.45 -4.07 5.23
N ASP A 115 -1.92 -3.11 4.48
CA ASP A 115 -2.64 -2.44 3.40
C ASP A 115 -3.07 -3.38 2.29
N PHE A 116 -2.12 -4.18 1.82
CA PHE A 116 -2.27 -5.12 0.72
C PHE A 116 -2.58 -6.53 1.25
N LEU A 117 -3.21 -6.64 2.43
CA LEU A 117 -3.76 -7.91 2.90
C LEU A 117 -5.09 -8.18 2.17
N ILE A 118 -5.23 -9.39 1.64
CA ILE A 118 -6.39 -9.81 0.83
C ILE A 118 -7.34 -10.65 1.70
N PRO A 119 -8.67 -10.47 1.57
CA PRO A 119 -9.65 -11.29 2.28
C PRO A 119 -9.54 -12.78 1.93
N TYR A 120 -10.03 -13.62 2.84
CA TYR A 120 -10.11 -15.06 2.62
C TYR A 120 -11.25 -15.44 1.65
N ASN A 121 -11.06 -16.49 0.84
CA ASN A 121 -11.97 -16.98 -0.20
C ASN A 121 -12.11 -16.08 -1.45
N SER A 122 -10.98 -15.77 -2.07
CA SER A 122 -10.81 -14.90 -3.23
C SER A 122 -10.90 -15.64 -4.57
N LYS A 123 -11.89 -16.53 -4.75
CA LYS A 123 -12.07 -17.31 -6.01
C LYS A 123 -12.25 -16.43 -7.25
N ASP A 124 -12.70 -15.20 -7.06
CA ASP A 124 -12.91 -14.19 -8.09
C ASP A 124 -11.79 -13.13 -8.15
N TRP A 125 -10.69 -13.35 -7.42
CA TRP A 125 -9.53 -12.48 -7.50
C TRP A 125 -8.55 -12.95 -8.57
N VAL A 126 -7.92 -11.97 -9.21
CA VAL A 126 -6.87 -12.20 -10.21
C VAL A 126 -5.52 -11.88 -9.59
N LEU A 127 -4.64 -12.86 -9.55
CA LEU A 127 -3.24 -12.68 -9.12
C LEU A 127 -2.35 -12.51 -10.35
N THR A 128 -1.54 -11.46 -10.37
CA THR A 128 -0.64 -11.09 -11.48
C THR A 128 0.72 -10.61 -10.96
N GLY A 129 1.73 -10.56 -11.83
CA GLY A 129 3.07 -10.10 -11.45
C GLY A 129 3.91 -11.14 -10.70
N ILE A 130 3.36 -12.33 -10.44
CA ILE A 130 4.07 -13.42 -9.76
C ILE A 130 5.08 -14.03 -10.73
N ILE A 131 6.35 -13.85 -10.39
CA ILE A 131 7.48 -14.46 -11.07
C ILE A 131 7.58 -15.93 -10.63
N GLY A 132 7.53 -16.86 -11.58
CA GLY A 132 8.03 -18.23 -11.36
C GLY A 132 7.07 -19.31 -10.87
N SER A 133 5.74 -19.17 -10.98
CA SER A 133 4.85 -20.36 -10.89
C SER A 133 4.15 -20.65 -12.23
N PRO A 134 4.28 -21.88 -12.75
CA PRO A 134 3.74 -22.27 -14.04
C PRO A 134 2.21 -22.34 -14.00
N ILE A 135 1.58 -21.98 -15.11
CA ILE A 135 0.26 -22.50 -15.43
C ILE A 135 0.48 -23.93 -15.87
N ARG A 136 0.11 -24.91 -15.04
CA ARG A 136 -0.48 -26.20 -15.43
C ARG A 136 -0.62 -27.13 -14.22
N GLU A 137 -1.83 -27.69 -14.12
CA GLU A 137 -2.33 -28.96 -13.56
C GLU A 137 -1.47 -29.81 -12.58
N PRO A 138 -2.12 -30.55 -11.65
CA PRO A 138 -1.49 -31.05 -10.44
C PRO A 138 -0.44 -32.12 -10.74
N MET A 139 0.79 -31.89 -10.28
CA MET A 139 1.78 -32.95 -10.13
C MET A 139 2.05 -33.16 -8.64
N SER A 140 1.71 -34.36 -8.17
CA SER A 140 1.90 -34.96 -6.84
C SER A 140 0.88 -34.61 -5.75
N ASP A 141 0.34 -35.65 -5.12
CA ASP A 141 -0.63 -35.62 -4.01
C ASP A 141 -0.03 -35.13 -2.67
N ASP A 142 1.29 -34.87 -2.61
CA ASP A 142 2.01 -34.58 -1.35
C ASP A 142 2.60 -33.17 -1.25
N ALA A 143 2.40 -32.29 -2.25
CA ALA A 143 2.82 -30.89 -2.15
C ALA A 143 1.72 -30.05 -1.47
N PRO A 144 2.02 -29.26 -0.42
CA PRO A 144 1.01 -28.50 0.31
C PRO A 144 0.32 -27.49 -0.61
N LEU A 145 -0.93 -27.82 -0.92
CA LEU A 145 -1.80 -27.16 -1.87
C LEU A 145 -2.30 -25.81 -1.33
N ILE A 146 -1.58 -24.73 -1.61
CA ILE A 146 -2.21 -23.40 -1.65
C ILE A 146 -2.85 -23.25 -3.05
N PHE A 147 -4.00 -23.90 -3.25
CA PHE A 147 -4.81 -23.79 -4.46
C PHE A 147 -5.40 -22.37 -4.56
N HIS A 148 -4.74 -21.47 -5.31
CA HIS A 148 -5.44 -20.35 -5.93
C HIS A 148 -5.55 -20.67 -7.42
N SER A 149 -6.71 -20.40 -8.04
CA SER A 149 -6.85 -20.45 -9.49
C SER A 149 -6.04 -19.31 -10.11
N PHE A 150 -4.76 -19.54 -10.33
CA PHE A 150 -3.85 -18.57 -10.92
C PHE A 150 -4.16 -18.43 -12.42
N ARG A 151 -4.72 -17.28 -12.81
CA ARG A 151 -4.71 -16.85 -14.21
C ARG A 151 -3.42 -16.08 -14.50
N SER A 152 -2.30 -16.79 -14.53
CA SER A 152 -1.14 -16.28 -15.29
C SER A 152 -1.33 -16.71 -16.75
N THR A 153 -0.73 -16.03 -17.72
CA THR A 153 -0.73 -16.49 -19.12
C THR A 153 0.66 -16.80 -19.65
N LYS A 154 1.75 -16.50 -18.90
CA LYS A 154 3.14 -16.71 -19.36
C LYS A 154 4.13 -16.99 -18.22
N PRO A 155 5.09 -17.92 -18.39
CA PRO A 155 6.24 -18.08 -17.49
C PRO A 155 7.22 -16.90 -17.58
N PHE A 156 7.92 -16.62 -16.49
CA PHE A 156 8.85 -15.48 -16.36
C PHE A 156 10.24 -15.77 -16.94
N ASP A 157 10.87 -14.75 -17.51
CA ASP A 157 12.28 -14.76 -17.90
C ASP A 157 13.07 -13.80 -16.98
N ILE A 158 13.89 -14.38 -16.09
CA ILE A 158 14.74 -13.66 -15.13
C ILE A 158 15.77 -12.74 -15.79
N SER A 159 16.05 -12.95 -17.08
CA SER A 159 17.04 -12.19 -17.82
C SER A 159 16.56 -10.81 -18.28
N ILE A 160 15.26 -10.51 -18.20
CA ILE A 160 14.68 -9.24 -18.66
C ILE A 160 14.04 -8.50 -17.48
N THR A 161 14.80 -7.61 -16.83
CA THR A 161 14.25 -6.70 -15.82
C THR A 161 13.48 -5.56 -16.49
N LYS A 162 12.25 -5.83 -16.98
CA LYS A 162 11.40 -4.77 -17.55
C LYS A 162 11.05 -3.74 -16.47
N THR A 163 11.19 -2.46 -16.81
CA THR A 163 10.86 -1.28 -15.98
C THR A 163 9.60 -0.57 -16.48
N GLU A 164 8.80 -1.27 -17.28
CA GLU A 164 7.51 -0.78 -17.76
C GLU A 164 6.59 -0.49 -16.57
N MET A 165 6.00 0.69 -16.56
CA MET A 165 5.11 1.16 -15.49
C MET A 165 3.77 1.54 -16.10
N ILE A 166 2.70 1.14 -15.43
CA ILE A 166 1.34 1.55 -15.75
C ILE A 166 0.69 2.03 -14.44
N ALA A 167 0.19 3.26 -14.45
CA ALA A 167 -0.53 3.80 -13.31
C ALA A 167 -2.01 3.45 -13.40
N VAL A 168 -2.61 3.03 -12.29
CA VAL A 168 -4.02 2.64 -12.19
C VAL A 168 -4.70 3.44 -11.09
N CYS A 169 -5.95 3.85 -11.34
CA CYS A 169 -6.81 4.44 -10.32
C CYS A 169 -8.27 4.09 -10.60
N CYS A 170 -9.05 3.87 -9.53
CA CYS A 170 -10.48 3.59 -9.62
C CYS A 170 -11.32 4.68 -8.95
N GLU A 171 -12.40 5.11 -9.61
CA GLU A 171 -13.53 5.71 -8.90
C GLU A 171 -14.34 4.59 -8.25
N LYS A 172 -14.77 4.81 -7.00
CA LYS A 172 -15.35 3.78 -6.15
C LYS A 172 -16.65 4.26 -5.51
N VAL A 173 -17.60 3.33 -5.34
CA VAL A 173 -18.87 3.53 -4.63
C VAL A 173 -18.99 2.58 -3.45
N LEU A 174 -19.86 2.91 -2.48
CA LEU A 174 -20.14 2.05 -1.34
C LEU A 174 -21.34 1.13 -1.65
N CYS A 175 -21.15 -0.16 -1.43
CA CYS A 175 -22.17 -1.19 -1.61
C CYS A 175 -22.88 -1.56 -0.30
N GLN A 176 -24.01 -2.26 -0.42
CA GLN A 176 -24.86 -2.64 0.71
C GLN A 176 -24.15 -3.54 1.73
N ASP A 177 -23.18 -4.34 1.30
CA ASP A 177 -22.33 -5.18 2.14
C ASP A 177 -21.17 -4.42 2.81
N ASN A 178 -21.20 -3.08 2.76
CA ASN A 178 -20.15 -2.17 3.22
C ASN A 178 -18.81 -2.28 2.47
N THR A 179 -18.78 -2.95 1.31
CA THR A 179 -17.58 -2.98 0.46
C THR A 179 -17.53 -1.79 -0.50
N GLU A 180 -16.32 -1.44 -0.96
CA GLU A 180 -16.14 -0.46 -2.04
C GLU A 180 -16.02 -1.18 -3.38
N ALA A 181 -16.87 -0.82 -4.35
CA ALA A 181 -16.82 -1.36 -5.71
C ALA A 181 -16.32 -0.31 -6.70
N ALA A 182 -15.50 -0.72 -7.66
CA ALA A 182 -15.07 0.15 -8.75
C ALA A 182 -16.25 0.44 -9.69
N VAL A 183 -16.38 1.70 -10.11
CA VAL A 183 -17.39 2.17 -11.09
C VAL A 183 -16.77 2.85 -12.30
N ARG A 184 -15.49 3.22 -12.21
CA ARG A 184 -14.67 3.65 -13.33
C ARG A 184 -13.23 3.28 -13.05
N VAL A 185 -12.52 2.83 -14.07
CA VAL A 185 -11.10 2.46 -13.97
C VAL A 185 -10.36 3.21 -15.05
N ALA A 186 -9.29 3.89 -14.63
CA ALA A 186 -8.34 4.52 -15.53
C ALA A 186 -6.98 3.85 -15.42
N ALA A 187 -6.33 3.63 -16.57
CA ALA A 187 -4.95 3.21 -16.65
C ALA A 187 -4.17 4.12 -17.60
N VAL A 188 -2.95 4.47 -17.21
CA VAL A 188 -2.09 5.42 -17.91
C VAL A 188 -0.69 4.81 -18.04
N ASP A 189 -0.10 4.88 -19.23
CA ASP A 189 1.26 4.39 -19.46
C ASP A 189 2.34 5.35 -18.92
N ARG A 190 3.60 4.95 -19.04
CA ARG A 190 4.74 5.78 -18.63
C ARG A 190 4.79 7.14 -19.33
N ASN A 191 4.29 7.23 -20.57
CA ASN A 191 4.27 8.45 -21.37
C ASN A 191 3.07 9.35 -21.06
N LEU A 192 2.33 9.05 -19.99
CA LEU A 192 1.13 9.75 -19.56
C LEU A 192 -0.05 9.61 -20.53
N LYS A 193 0.01 8.66 -21.47
CA LYS A 193 -1.10 8.36 -22.38
C LYS A 193 -2.14 7.52 -21.65
N VAL A 194 -3.40 7.93 -21.75
CA VAL A 194 -4.53 7.13 -21.26
C VAL A 194 -4.68 5.89 -22.14
N ILE A 195 -4.51 4.72 -21.54
CA ILE A 195 -4.60 3.41 -22.23
C ILE A 195 -5.87 2.64 -21.84
N LEU A 196 -6.51 3.01 -20.73
CA LEU A 196 -7.82 2.53 -20.33
C LEU A 196 -8.58 3.65 -19.62
N ASP A 197 -9.85 3.82 -19.98
CA ASP A 197 -10.79 4.68 -19.27
C ASP A 197 -12.21 4.12 -19.50
N VAL A 198 -12.68 3.30 -18.55
CA VAL A 198 -13.91 2.50 -18.74
C VAL A 198 -14.76 2.52 -17.49
N LEU A 199 -16.08 2.59 -17.69
CA LEU A 199 -17.07 2.44 -16.61
C LEU A 199 -17.27 0.97 -16.26
N VAL A 200 -17.30 0.68 -14.96
CA VAL A 200 -17.38 -0.67 -14.42
C VAL A 200 -18.74 -0.91 -13.79
N LYS A 201 -19.32 -2.07 -14.09
CA LYS A 201 -20.57 -2.50 -13.47
C LYS A 201 -20.26 -3.07 -12.07
N PRO A 202 -20.79 -2.48 -10.98
CA PRO A 202 -20.61 -3.05 -9.66
C PRO A 202 -21.39 -4.37 -9.53
N ASN A 203 -20.79 -5.36 -8.86
CA ASN A 203 -21.40 -6.68 -8.66
C ASN A 203 -22.41 -6.71 -7.50
N GLN A 204 -22.44 -5.65 -6.68
CA GLN A 204 -23.31 -5.52 -5.51
C GLN A 204 -24.18 -4.26 -5.62
N PRO A 205 -25.38 -4.26 -4.99
CA PRO A 205 -26.22 -3.06 -4.92
C PRO A 205 -25.50 -1.88 -4.25
N VAL A 206 -25.56 -0.71 -4.89
CA VAL A 206 -24.90 0.51 -4.44
C VAL A 206 -25.81 1.30 -3.49
N ILE A 207 -25.29 1.64 -2.31
CA ILE A 207 -25.99 2.45 -1.30
C ILE A 207 -25.49 3.90 -1.25
N ASN A 208 -24.26 4.15 -1.67
CA ASN A 208 -23.73 5.51 -1.78
C ASN A 208 -22.81 5.65 -2.99
N TYR A 209 -23.27 6.44 -3.96
CA TYR A 209 -22.63 6.69 -5.25
C TYR A 209 -21.45 7.66 -5.16
N ARG A 210 -21.32 8.39 -4.04
CA ARG A 210 -20.32 9.45 -3.86
C ARG A 210 -20.33 10.43 -5.02
N THR A 211 -21.53 10.88 -5.43
CA THR A 211 -21.78 11.67 -6.64
C THR A 211 -20.91 12.93 -6.75
N SER A 212 -20.53 13.54 -5.63
CA SER A 212 -19.60 14.68 -5.60
C SER A 212 -18.19 14.35 -6.12
N ILE A 213 -17.80 13.08 -6.10
CA ILE A 213 -16.49 12.58 -6.54
C ILE A 213 -16.63 11.83 -7.87
N THR A 214 -17.55 10.87 -7.96
CA THR A 214 -17.72 10.01 -9.14
C THR A 214 -18.49 10.70 -10.26
N GLY A 215 -19.29 11.71 -9.93
CA GLY A 215 -20.23 12.33 -10.86
C GLY A 215 -21.42 11.46 -11.24
N LEU A 216 -21.56 10.27 -10.64
CA LEU A 216 -22.60 9.29 -10.94
C LEU A 216 -23.80 9.45 -10.00
N ASP A 217 -25.01 9.36 -10.54
CA ASP A 217 -26.25 9.20 -9.77
C ASP A 217 -26.82 7.78 -9.95
N SER A 218 -27.92 7.47 -9.25
CA SER A 218 -28.57 6.15 -9.34
C SER A 218 -29.04 5.80 -10.76
N ARG A 219 -29.37 6.80 -11.58
CA ARG A 219 -29.76 6.61 -12.98
C ARG A 219 -28.56 6.38 -13.89
N ALA A 220 -27.41 6.96 -13.55
CA ALA A 220 -26.16 6.83 -14.27
C ALA A 220 -25.45 5.49 -14.04
N LEU A 221 -25.83 4.65 -13.07
CA LEU A 221 -25.35 3.25 -12.98
C LEU A 221 -26.29 2.23 -13.65
N HIS A 222 -27.48 2.64 -14.12
CA HIS A 222 -28.31 1.82 -15.02
C HIS A 222 -27.71 1.69 -16.44
N LEU A 223 -26.42 2.00 -16.61
CA LEU A 223 -25.69 1.88 -17.87
C LEU A 223 -25.73 0.44 -18.37
N SER A 224 -26.59 0.20 -19.36
CA SER A 224 -26.54 -0.95 -20.25
C SER A 224 -25.16 -1.13 -20.93
N ASN A 225 -24.27 -0.14 -20.82
CA ASN A 225 -22.95 -0.09 -21.45
C ASN A 225 -21.77 -0.20 -20.45
N ALA A 226 -22.02 -0.41 -19.15
CA ALA A 226 -20.95 -0.60 -18.17
C ALA A 226 -20.34 -2.00 -18.31
N THR A 227 -19.00 -2.08 -18.25
CA THR A 227 -18.26 -3.33 -18.46
C THR A 227 -18.24 -4.15 -17.16
N PRO A 228 -18.51 -5.46 -17.19
CA PRO A 228 -18.37 -6.33 -16.02
C PRO A 228 -16.95 -6.32 -15.46
N LEU A 229 -16.80 -6.52 -14.14
CA LEU A 229 -15.49 -6.53 -13.50
C LEU A 229 -14.54 -7.58 -14.10
N SER A 230 -15.06 -8.77 -14.47
CA SER A 230 -14.27 -9.83 -15.11
C SER A 230 -13.60 -9.35 -16.40
N ASP A 231 -14.32 -8.61 -17.22
CA ASP A 231 -13.82 -8.14 -18.51
C ASP A 231 -12.82 -7.00 -18.33
N ILE A 232 -12.99 -6.19 -17.28
CA ILE A 232 -12.00 -5.20 -16.86
C ILE A 232 -10.71 -5.89 -16.40
N GLN A 233 -10.82 -6.96 -15.59
CA GLN A 233 -9.66 -7.74 -15.16
C GLN A 233 -8.92 -8.33 -16.37
N GLU A 234 -9.61 -8.89 -17.35
CA GLU A 234 -9.00 -9.42 -18.58
C GLU A 234 -8.35 -8.30 -19.44
N LYS A 235 -9.00 -7.14 -19.58
CA LYS A 235 -8.40 -5.97 -20.25
C LYS A 235 -7.14 -5.52 -19.55
N LEU A 236 -7.17 -5.40 -18.23
CA LEU A 236 -6.01 -5.05 -17.41
C LEU A 236 -4.92 -6.11 -17.62
N LEU A 237 -5.20 -7.40 -17.47
CA LEU A 237 -4.23 -8.48 -17.73
C LEU A 237 -3.59 -8.39 -19.13
N GLY A 238 -4.34 -8.00 -20.16
CA GLY A 238 -3.80 -7.76 -21.50
C GLY A 238 -2.85 -6.56 -21.59
N LEU A 239 -3.05 -5.54 -20.75
CA LEU A 239 -2.19 -4.35 -20.64
C LEU A 239 -0.95 -4.59 -19.75
N PHE A 240 -1.03 -5.50 -18.77
CA PHE A 240 0.07 -5.86 -17.88
C PHE A 240 0.64 -7.23 -18.28
N PRO A 241 1.67 -7.29 -19.15
CA PRO A 241 2.61 -8.40 -19.11
C PRO A 241 3.01 -8.68 -17.65
N THR A 242 3.29 -9.93 -17.31
CA THR A 242 3.62 -10.42 -15.95
C THR A 242 4.80 -9.68 -15.27
N GLU A 243 5.45 -8.75 -15.96
CA GLU A 243 6.64 -8.02 -15.53
C GLU A 243 6.43 -6.50 -15.42
N THR A 244 5.24 -5.99 -15.74
CA THR A 244 4.93 -4.55 -15.58
C THR A 244 4.86 -4.19 -14.10
N ILE A 245 5.17 -2.95 -13.76
CA ILE A 245 5.01 -2.39 -12.43
C ILE A 245 3.71 -1.59 -12.39
N MET A 246 2.80 -1.91 -11.47
CA MET A 246 1.62 -1.09 -11.22
C MET A 246 1.95 0.09 -10.32
N VAL A 247 1.54 1.28 -10.72
CA VAL A 247 1.74 2.53 -9.98
C VAL A 247 0.40 3.07 -9.49
N GLY A 248 0.34 3.63 -8.28
CA GLY A 248 -0.85 4.32 -7.81
C GLY A 248 -0.65 5.10 -6.51
N HIS A 249 -1.74 5.62 -5.95
CA HIS A 249 -1.77 6.29 -4.66
C HIS A 249 -2.84 5.66 -3.79
N LEU A 250 -2.45 5.04 -2.66
CA LEU A 250 -3.33 4.12 -1.91
C LEU A 250 -3.83 2.98 -2.84
N LEU A 251 -2.90 2.45 -3.64
CA LEU A 251 -3.16 1.49 -4.72
C LEU A 251 -3.83 0.22 -4.19
N ASN A 252 -3.59 -0.13 -2.93
CA ASN A 252 -4.26 -1.24 -2.27
C ASN A 252 -5.80 -1.12 -2.28
N LYS A 253 -6.35 0.09 -2.25
CA LYS A 253 -7.80 0.32 -2.32
C LYS A 253 -8.34 0.06 -3.73
N ASP A 254 -7.60 0.49 -4.76
CA ASP A 254 -7.96 0.25 -6.15
C ASP A 254 -7.89 -1.24 -6.49
N LEU A 255 -6.81 -1.91 -6.09
CA LEU A 255 -6.64 -3.36 -6.26
C LEU A 255 -7.73 -4.18 -5.55
N LYS A 256 -8.13 -3.77 -4.33
CA LYS A 256 -9.27 -4.40 -3.63
C LYS A 256 -10.59 -4.24 -4.38
N ALA A 257 -10.88 -3.04 -4.90
CA ALA A 257 -12.08 -2.77 -5.68
C ALA A 257 -12.09 -3.54 -7.03
N LEU A 258 -10.90 -3.79 -7.59
CA LEU A 258 -10.69 -4.59 -8.79
C LEU A 258 -10.64 -6.10 -8.53
N LYS A 259 -10.57 -6.52 -7.26
CA LYS A 259 -10.26 -7.89 -6.85
C LYS A 259 -9.00 -8.41 -7.57
N MET A 260 -7.93 -7.63 -7.53
CA MET A 260 -6.65 -7.98 -8.13
C MET A 260 -5.54 -7.95 -7.08
N ASP A 261 -4.58 -8.85 -7.20
CA ASP A 261 -3.30 -8.76 -6.50
C ASP A 261 -2.17 -8.70 -7.52
N HIS A 262 -1.28 -7.74 -7.37
CA HIS A 262 -0.17 -7.56 -8.30
C HIS A 262 1.14 -7.47 -7.53
N ALA A 263 2.09 -8.33 -7.85
CA ALA A 263 3.30 -8.47 -7.03
C ALA A 263 4.22 -7.24 -7.09
N ARG A 264 4.33 -6.58 -8.26
CA ARG A 264 5.24 -5.47 -8.50
C ARG A 264 4.50 -4.14 -8.44
N VAL A 265 4.41 -3.56 -7.26
CA VAL A 265 3.67 -2.30 -7.03
C VAL A 265 4.57 -1.17 -6.56
N ILE A 266 4.24 0.04 -7.02
CA ILE A 266 4.72 1.31 -6.47
C ILE A 266 3.50 2.08 -5.95
N ASP A 267 3.41 2.21 -4.63
CA ASP A 267 2.38 3.02 -3.98
C ASP A 267 2.97 4.34 -3.50
N THR A 268 2.62 5.43 -4.17
CA THR A 268 3.12 6.78 -3.83
C THR A 268 2.74 7.21 -2.41
N SER A 269 1.64 6.71 -1.83
CA SER A 269 1.25 7.00 -0.45
C SER A 269 2.21 6.40 0.58
N LEU A 270 2.89 5.29 0.22
CA LEU A 270 3.90 4.62 1.03
C LEU A 270 5.32 5.17 0.80
N LEU A 271 5.52 5.92 -0.30
CA LEU A 271 6.81 6.54 -0.61
C LEU A 271 6.94 7.92 0.02
N PHE A 272 5.91 8.76 -0.10
CA PHE A 272 5.95 10.13 0.39
C PHE A 272 5.56 10.24 1.86
N LYS A 273 6.26 11.11 2.59
CA LYS A 273 5.99 11.40 4.00
C LYS A 273 6.14 12.89 4.27
N TYR A 274 5.46 13.39 5.30
CA TYR A 274 5.67 14.75 5.75
C TYR A 274 7.07 14.91 6.37
N ASP A 275 7.74 16.01 6.05
CA ASP A 275 8.94 16.43 6.74
C ASP A 275 8.55 16.89 8.15
N PHE A 276 9.16 16.23 9.13
CA PHE A 276 8.82 16.34 10.54
C PHE A 276 9.92 17.02 11.34
N SER A 277 10.92 17.64 10.69
CA SER A 277 11.96 18.36 11.43
C SER A 277 11.35 19.51 12.24
N GLY A 278 11.09 19.28 13.53
CA GLY A 278 10.68 20.31 14.49
C GLY A 278 9.31 20.16 15.16
N CYS A 279 8.52 19.11 14.89
CA CYS A 279 7.23 18.90 15.58
C CYS A 279 7.30 17.73 16.59
N CYS A 280 6.42 17.72 17.59
CA CYS A 280 6.30 16.63 18.59
C CYS A 280 5.02 15.80 18.36
N ILE A 281 4.52 15.76 17.13
CA ILE A 281 3.27 15.07 16.77
C ILE A 281 3.58 13.57 16.59
N GLY A 282 2.67 12.70 17.05
CA GLY A 282 2.75 11.26 16.83
C GLY A 282 2.74 10.89 15.33
N LYS A 283 2.49 9.61 15.02
CA LYS A 283 2.46 9.12 13.64
C LYS A 283 1.50 9.96 12.78
N LEU A 284 2.06 10.71 11.83
CA LEU A 284 1.28 11.54 10.91
C LEU A 284 0.56 10.68 9.87
N PRO A 285 -0.61 11.13 9.36
CA PRO A 285 -1.24 10.49 8.23
C PRO A 285 -0.35 10.59 6.98
N ARG A 286 -0.58 9.71 6.02
CA ARG A 286 0.07 9.78 4.71
C ARG A 286 -0.36 11.06 3.97
N PRO A 287 0.55 11.72 3.24
CA PRO A 287 0.17 12.85 2.40
C PRO A 287 -0.91 12.48 1.38
N SER A 288 -1.93 13.32 1.22
CA SER A 288 -2.95 13.12 0.19
C SER A 288 -2.36 13.36 -1.20
N LEU A 289 -2.92 12.72 -2.23
CA LEU A 289 -2.52 12.96 -3.61
C LEU A 289 -2.67 14.45 -4.01
N ASP A 290 -3.70 15.13 -3.52
CA ASP A 290 -3.89 16.57 -3.73
C ASP A 290 -2.73 17.40 -3.18
N HIS A 291 -2.29 17.08 -1.95
CA HIS A 291 -1.15 17.75 -1.34
C HIS A 291 0.14 17.46 -2.08
N LEU A 292 0.34 16.22 -2.53
CA LEU A 292 1.52 15.84 -3.32
C LEU A 292 1.52 16.55 -4.67
N CYS A 293 0.39 16.67 -5.35
CA CYS A 293 0.30 17.41 -6.61
C CYS A 293 0.64 18.88 -6.42
N LYS A 294 0.10 19.50 -5.37
CA LYS A 294 0.38 20.92 -5.05
C LYS A 294 1.86 21.14 -4.68
N SER A 295 2.40 20.29 -3.81
CA SER A 295 3.74 20.46 -3.24
C SER A 295 4.87 20.01 -4.17
N VAL A 296 4.66 18.93 -4.91
CA VAL A 296 5.69 18.30 -5.75
C VAL A 296 5.53 18.68 -7.23
N LEU A 297 4.30 18.61 -7.76
CA LEU A 297 4.03 18.86 -9.17
C LEU A 297 3.68 20.33 -9.45
N GLY A 298 3.30 21.10 -8.43
CA GLY A 298 3.04 22.53 -8.52
C GLY A 298 1.67 22.89 -9.11
N TYR A 299 0.70 21.98 -9.09
CA TYR A 299 -0.67 22.22 -9.57
C TYR A 299 -1.72 21.63 -8.61
N GLU A 300 -2.94 22.16 -8.66
CA GLU A 300 -4.08 21.63 -7.90
C GLU A 300 -4.86 20.63 -8.75
N MET A 301 -5.20 19.48 -8.16
CA MET A 301 -5.93 18.43 -8.87
C MET A 301 -7.31 18.94 -9.30
N PRO A 302 -7.72 18.67 -10.56
CA PRO A 302 -9.08 18.96 -10.98
C PRO A 302 -10.12 18.24 -10.09
N LYS A 303 -11.20 18.96 -9.77
CA LYS A 303 -12.40 18.42 -9.11
C LYS A 303 -13.48 18.22 -10.16
N SER A 304 -13.28 17.26 -11.06
CA SER A 304 -14.13 17.00 -12.21
C SER A 304 -14.54 15.52 -12.27
N ARG A 305 -15.53 15.20 -13.11
CA ARG A 305 -15.92 13.80 -13.38
C ARG A 305 -14.78 13.08 -14.09
N GLY A 306 -14.56 11.80 -13.78
CA GLY A 306 -13.41 11.06 -14.33
C GLY A 306 -12.10 11.43 -13.65
N ARG A 307 -12.17 11.81 -12.38
CA ARG A 307 -11.02 12.26 -11.59
C ARG A 307 -9.93 11.20 -11.55
N CYS A 308 -10.30 9.91 -11.57
CA CYS A 308 -9.35 8.80 -11.55
C CYS A 308 -8.34 8.85 -12.71
N VAL A 309 -8.69 9.41 -13.88
CA VAL A 309 -7.73 9.60 -14.98
C VAL A 309 -6.62 10.57 -14.56
N TYR A 310 -7.00 11.73 -14.02
CA TYR A 310 -6.05 12.72 -13.51
C TYR A 310 -5.24 12.19 -12.32
N GLU A 311 -5.84 11.39 -11.45
CA GLU A 311 -5.16 10.76 -10.31
C GLU A 311 -4.14 9.69 -10.75
N ALA A 312 -4.46 8.89 -11.78
CA ALA A 312 -3.52 7.94 -12.39
C ALA A 312 -2.35 8.68 -13.06
N VAL A 313 -2.63 9.72 -13.86
CA VAL A 313 -1.60 10.59 -14.46
C VAL A 313 -0.71 11.20 -13.38
N ALA A 314 -1.30 11.73 -12.31
CA ALA A 314 -0.55 12.36 -11.23
C ALA A 314 0.34 11.37 -10.47
N SER A 315 -0.18 10.16 -10.20
CA SER A 315 0.60 9.09 -9.56
C SER A 315 1.81 8.70 -10.42
N MET A 316 1.63 8.59 -11.74
CA MET A 316 2.73 8.37 -12.68
C MET A 316 3.72 9.55 -12.65
N LYS A 317 3.26 10.79 -12.75
CA LYS A 317 4.11 11.99 -12.69
C LYS A 317 4.94 12.06 -11.41
N LEU A 318 4.39 11.68 -10.26
CA LEU A 318 5.13 11.63 -8.99
C LEU A 318 6.25 10.59 -9.03
N VAL A 319 6.00 9.40 -9.58
CA VAL A 319 7.02 8.36 -9.75
C VAL A 319 8.12 8.81 -10.71
N LEU A 320 7.75 9.38 -11.86
CA LEU A 320 8.71 9.93 -12.83
C LEU A 320 9.54 11.07 -12.22
N ALA A 321 8.94 11.92 -11.38
CA ALA A 321 9.66 12.96 -10.66
C ALA A 321 10.75 12.38 -9.74
N ILE A 322 10.51 11.23 -9.11
CA ILE A 322 11.53 10.54 -8.30
C ILE A 322 12.58 9.88 -9.19
N VAL A 323 12.17 9.16 -10.23
CA VAL A 323 13.04 8.37 -11.12
C VAL A 323 13.95 9.27 -11.96
N GLU A 324 13.39 10.29 -12.61
CA GLU A 324 14.05 11.07 -13.65
C GLU A 324 14.61 12.40 -13.11
N HIS A 325 14.00 12.93 -12.05
CA HIS A 325 14.39 14.23 -11.48
C HIS A 325 14.91 14.13 -10.04
N ARG A 326 14.96 12.93 -9.45
CA ARG A 326 15.49 12.68 -8.10
C ARG A 326 14.84 13.57 -7.04
N VAL A 327 13.54 13.80 -7.17
CA VAL A 327 12.74 14.52 -6.18
C VAL A 327 12.77 13.79 -4.84
N ASP A 328 12.84 14.55 -3.75
CA ASP A 328 12.76 14.00 -2.39
C ASP A 328 11.31 13.58 -2.08
N THR A 329 11.18 12.48 -1.35
CA THR A 329 9.88 11.96 -0.89
C THR A 329 9.43 12.61 0.43
N SER A 330 10.24 13.49 1.01
CA SER A 330 9.89 14.29 2.18
C SER A 330 9.22 15.60 1.72
N VAL A 331 7.94 15.79 2.07
CA VAL A 331 7.13 16.94 1.64
C VAL A 331 6.75 17.84 2.81
N PRO A 332 6.59 19.16 2.64
CA PRO A 332 6.20 20.05 3.72
C PRO A 332 4.81 19.68 4.28
N LEU A 333 4.58 19.96 5.55
CA LEU A 333 3.25 19.88 6.17
C LEU A 333 2.27 20.86 5.50
N PRO A 334 0.99 20.52 5.33
CA PRO A 334 -0.02 21.46 4.86
C PRO A 334 -0.19 22.62 5.86
N ASP A 335 -0.44 23.83 5.38
CA ASP A 335 -0.62 25.02 6.21
C ASP A 335 -1.73 24.83 7.27
N GLU A 336 -2.77 24.06 6.95
CA GLU A 336 -3.87 23.74 7.86
C GLU A 336 -3.41 22.95 9.09
N MET A 337 -2.47 22.01 8.90
CA MET A 337 -1.91 21.20 9.99
C MET A 337 -0.96 22.02 10.88
N LEU A 338 -0.31 23.04 10.32
CA LEU A 338 0.55 23.97 11.06
C LEU A 338 -0.28 24.94 11.94
N LYS A 339 -1.47 25.34 11.48
CA LYS A 339 -2.35 26.27 12.21
C LYS A 339 -2.99 25.68 13.47
N THR A 340 -3.14 24.36 13.54
CA THR A 340 -3.76 23.68 14.70
C THR A 340 -2.92 23.70 15.99
N ASP A 341 -1.63 24.05 15.93
CA ASP A 341 -0.72 23.99 17.08
C ASP A 341 -0.68 25.28 17.94
N ASP A 342 -1.19 26.42 17.45
CA ASP A 342 -1.20 27.68 18.23
C ASP A 342 -2.17 27.64 19.43
N SER A 343 -3.17 26.76 19.39
CA SER A 343 -4.15 26.60 20.48
C SER A 343 -3.68 25.71 21.64
N ARG A 344 -2.57 24.96 21.48
CA ARG A 344 -1.97 24.12 22.54
C ARG A 344 -0.76 24.75 23.20
N LEU A 345 -0.33 25.93 22.73
CA LEU A 345 0.75 26.70 23.32
C LEU A 345 0.19 27.70 24.34
N LEU A 346 -0.09 27.24 25.56
CA LEU A 346 0.08 27.91 26.86
C LEU A 346 -0.43 26.95 27.96
N PRO A 347 0.36 26.58 29.01
CA PRO A 347 1.38 27.38 29.66
C PRO A 347 2.70 26.61 29.89
N MET A 348 3.64 26.65 28.92
CA MET A 348 5.08 26.43 29.21
C MET A 348 5.92 27.71 29.11
N LYS A 349 5.27 28.87 28.92
CA LYS A 349 5.94 30.19 28.94
C LYS A 349 6.39 30.68 30.33
N LYS A 350 6.27 29.89 31.40
CA LYS A 350 6.76 30.27 32.75
C LYS A 350 8.01 29.54 33.25
N ILE A 351 8.57 28.57 32.50
CA ILE A 351 9.73 27.79 32.98
C ILE A 351 11.05 28.19 32.29
N VAL A 352 11.02 28.99 31.22
CA VAL A 352 12.24 29.42 30.50
C VAL A 352 12.74 30.82 30.92
N LEU A 353 11.99 31.56 31.74
CA LEU A 353 12.39 32.90 32.21
C LEU A 353 13.07 32.95 33.58
N SER A 354 13.35 31.81 34.24
CA SER A 354 14.01 31.79 35.57
C SER A 354 15.41 31.18 35.60
N LYS A 355 16.02 30.86 34.45
CA LYS A 355 17.42 30.41 34.40
C LYS A 355 18.17 31.05 33.22
N GLN A 356 18.42 32.36 33.32
CA GLN A 356 19.54 32.98 32.62
C GLN A 356 20.67 33.25 33.63
N PRO A 357 21.85 32.62 33.51
CA PRO A 357 23.03 33.14 34.17
C PRO A 357 23.49 34.39 33.43
N LYS A 358 23.60 35.51 34.14
CA LYS A 358 24.26 36.72 33.65
C LYS A 358 25.69 36.36 33.23
N ARG A 359 26.05 36.54 31.96
CA ARG A 359 27.44 36.72 31.55
C ARG A 359 27.56 37.85 30.55
N ASN A 360 28.40 38.79 30.96
CA ASN A 360 28.84 39.98 30.26
C ASN A 360 29.77 39.62 29.09
N HIS A 361 29.95 40.60 28.21
CA HIS A 361 31.04 40.85 27.26
C HIS A 361 30.75 40.61 25.76
N ALA A 362 30.60 41.77 25.10
CA ALA A 362 31.14 42.18 23.79
C ALA A 362 31.02 41.22 22.59
N SER A 363 30.13 41.57 21.68
CA SER A 363 30.06 41.08 20.30
C SER A 363 31.22 41.61 19.45
N PRO A 364 31.82 40.78 18.57
CA PRO A 364 32.45 41.26 17.32
C PRO A 364 31.49 41.11 16.12
N PRO A 365 31.65 41.95 15.07
CA PRO A 365 30.73 42.06 13.94
C PRO A 365 30.86 40.85 13.01
N TRP A 366 30.00 40.74 11.98
CA TRP A 366 29.94 39.67 10.97
C TRP A 366 29.14 38.41 11.34
N CYS A 367 27.85 38.56 11.64
CA CYS A 367 26.85 37.53 11.37
C CYS A 367 25.50 38.18 11.06
N LYS A 368 25.26 38.50 9.78
CA LYS A 368 23.91 38.72 9.27
C LYS A 368 23.27 37.35 8.98
N PRO A 369 21.95 37.16 9.20
CA PRO A 369 21.29 35.89 9.01
C PRO A 369 21.18 35.56 7.51
N THR A 370 21.81 34.47 7.06
CA THR A 370 21.80 34.04 5.66
C THR A 370 20.86 32.86 5.40
N TRP A 371 19.79 33.12 4.63
CA TRP A 371 19.38 32.38 3.43
C TRP A 371 19.14 30.85 3.48
N LYS A 372 18.42 30.31 4.48
CA LYS A 372 17.99 28.88 4.46
C LYS A 372 16.60 28.58 3.89
N SER A 373 15.77 29.59 3.58
CA SER A 373 14.43 29.38 3.01
C SER A 373 14.38 29.40 1.46
N ALA A 374 15.44 29.86 0.79
CA ALA A 374 15.48 29.96 -0.68
C ALA A 374 15.97 28.68 -1.37
N PHE A 375 16.81 27.88 -0.70
CA PHE A 375 17.45 26.71 -1.32
C PHE A 375 16.47 25.54 -1.53
N VAL A 376 15.50 25.37 -0.61
CA VAL A 376 14.44 24.38 -0.77
C VAL A 376 13.51 24.75 -1.94
N ARG A 377 13.16 26.02 -2.11
CA ARG A 377 12.28 26.48 -3.22
C ARG A 377 12.95 26.40 -4.60
N ALA A 378 14.27 26.53 -4.68
CA ALA A 378 15.01 26.49 -5.94
C ALA A 378 15.04 25.09 -6.57
N LYS A 379 15.09 24.02 -5.76
CA LYS A 379 15.13 22.64 -6.26
C LYS A 379 13.80 22.17 -6.86
N PHE A 380 12.67 22.67 -6.34
CA PHE A 380 11.33 22.40 -6.87
C PHE A 380 10.98 23.23 -8.13
N ARG A 381 11.60 24.40 -8.35
CA ARG A 381 11.36 25.22 -9.55
C ARG A 381 11.82 24.58 -10.86
N ASN A 382 12.89 23.79 -10.83
CA ASN A 382 13.47 23.21 -12.06
C ASN A 382 12.65 22.03 -12.62
N VAL A 383 11.85 21.37 -11.77
CA VAL A 383 10.88 20.32 -12.16
C VAL A 383 9.63 20.93 -12.79
N LYS A 384 9.23 22.12 -12.33
CA LYS A 384 8.05 22.86 -12.78
C LYS A 384 8.05 23.15 -14.30
N ASN A 385 9.21 23.35 -14.90
CA ASN A 385 9.30 23.69 -16.33
C ASN A 385 9.37 22.47 -17.28
N LYS A 386 9.51 21.24 -16.77
CA LYS A 386 9.59 20.02 -17.59
C LYS A 386 8.38 19.09 -17.49
N LEU A 387 7.65 19.07 -16.37
CA LEU A 387 6.48 18.19 -16.16
C LEU A 387 5.12 18.84 -16.47
N ILE A 388 5.10 20.16 -16.71
CA ILE A 388 3.93 20.92 -17.14
C ILE A 388 4.00 21.07 -18.67
N ARG A 389 3.81 19.95 -19.37
CA ARG A 389 3.14 19.97 -20.67
C ARG A 389 1.81 19.27 -20.42
N GLU A 390 0.74 20.05 -20.45
CA GLU A 390 -0.62 19.50 -20.49
C GLU A 390 -0.80 18.68 -21.78
N PRO A 391 -1.69 17.67 -21.78
CA PRO A 391 -1.92 16.80 -22.94
C PRO A 391 -2.29 17.55 -24.21
#